data_AF-A0A3A9FEW4-F1
#
_entry.id   AF-A0A3A9FEW4-F1
#
_cell.length_a   1.000
_cell.length_b   1.000
_cell.length_c   1.000
_cell.angle_alpha   90.00
_cell.angle_beta   90.00
_cell.angle_gamma   90.00
#
_symmetry.space_group_name_H-M   'P 1'
#
loop_
_entity.id
_entity.type
_entity.pdbx_description
1 polymer ?
#
loop_
_entity_poly.entity_id
_entity_poly.type
_entity_poly.pdbx_seq_one_letter_code
_entity_poly.pdbx_strand_id
1 'polypeptide(L)'
;MCKIYGYVRVSTIQQKVERQINNIIGFNGDAIIISEKQSGKDIENRAEFKKLLSKVKSGDTIIFDEVSRMSRNADEGFSLYMELMQRGISLVFLKERHIDTDEYKRRTQKHIEKVSSSNKKMDNLINGILELVAEFEQENLKDNIRLAFEQAEHERQFLIKRVTEGKATSSKRQARGKLQYKDR
;
A
#
# COMPACT_ATOMS: atom_id res chain seq x y z
N MET A 1 -8.19 23.69 -4.50
CA MET A 1 -7.02 23.15 -5.22
C MET A 1 -6.74 21.77 -4.63
N CYS A 2 -6.85 20.71 -5.43
CA CYS A 2 -6.52 19.36 -5.00
C CYS A 2 -5.00 19.23 -4.84
N LYS A 3 -4.55 18.65 -3.74
CA LYS A 3 -3.13 18.47 -3.45
C LYS A 3 -2.71 17.03 -3.66
N ILE A 4 -1.45 16.87 -4.05
CA ILE A 4 -0.82 15.57 -4.23
C ILE A 4 0.29 15.45 -3.19
N TYR A 5 0.25 14.40 -2.39
CA TYR A 5 1.23 14.13 -1.36
C TYR A 5 1.97 12.84 -1.68
N GLY A 6 3.30 12.84 -1.50
CA GLY A 6 4.11 11.64 -1.55
C GLY A 6 4.50 11.21 -0.15
N TYR A 7 4.12 10.00 0.29
CA TYR A 7 4.53 9.51 1.60
C TYR A 7 5.68 8.50 1.49
N VAL A 8 6.78 8.80 2.18
CA VAL A 8 8.01 7.99 2.19
C VAL A 8 8.32 7.56 3.62
N ARG A 9 8.68 6.29 3.82
CA ARG A 9 9.07 5.76 5.14
C ARG A 9 10.38 4.98 5.04
N VAL A 10 11.31 5.24 5.98
CA VAL A 10 12.62 4.55 5.99
C VAL A 10 13.21 4.32 7.38
N SER A 11 13.99 3.24 7.50
CA SER A 11 14.93 2.99 8.59
C SER A 11 16.32 3.53 8.20
N THR A 12 16.63 4.78 8.58
CA THR A 12 17.96 5.46 8.60
C THR A 12 18.92 5.39 7.40
N ILE A 13 18.72 4.53 6.39
CA ILE A 13 19.60 4.35 5.23
C ILE A 13 19.20 5.37 4.16
N GLN A 14 20.01 6.41 4.00
CA GLN A 14 19.76 7.56 3.12
C GLN A 14 19.49 7.17 1.65
N GLN A 15 20.25 6.20 1.11
CA GLN A 15 20.08 5.72 -0.27
C GLN A 15 18.68 5.16 -0.58
N LYS A 16 17.99 4.58 0.42
CA LYS A 16 16.63 4.03 0.24
C LYS A 16 15.55 5.12 0.27
N VAL A 17 15.86 6.29 0.82
CA VAL A 17 14.97 7.45 0.88
C VAL A 17 14.89 8.09 -0.50
N GLU A 18 16.05 8.44 -1.04
CA GLU A 18 16.16 9.15 -2.31
C GLU A 18 15.50 8.37 -3.44
N ARG A 19 15.67 7.04 -3.49
CA ARG A 19 14.98 6.20 -4.48
C ARG A 19 13.46 6.34 -4.42
N GLN A 20 12.86 6.31 -3.22
CA GLN A 20 11.40 6.44 -3.07
C GLN A 20 10.92 7.83 -3.47
N ILE A 21 11.66 8.87 -3.07
CA ILE A 21 11.36 10.25 -3.45
C ILE A 21 11.43 10.39 -4.97
N ASN A 22 12.50 9.90 -5.60
CA ASN A 22 12.68 9.98 -7.05
C ASN A 22 11.59 9.21 -7.81
N ASN A 23 11.15 8.06 -7.30
CA ASN A 23 10.02 7.32 -7.91
C ASN A 23 8.73 8.14 -7.86
N ILE A 24 8.42 8.75 -6.70
CA ILE A 24 7.21 9.57 -6.54
C ILE A 24 7.28 10.84 -7.38
N ILE A 25 8.40 11.56 -7.35
CA ILE A 25 8.61 12.79 -8.13
C ILE A 25 8.62 12.49 -9.64
N GLY A 26 9.21 11.36 -10.04
CA GLY A 26 9.19 10.91 -11.43
C GLY A 26 7.79 10.56 -11.93
N PHE A 27 6.90 10.12 -11.04
CA PHE A 27 5.48 9.93 -11.34
C PHE A 27 4.70 11.24 -11.31
N ASN A 28 4.98 12.12 -10.33
CA ASN A 28 4.33 13.41 -10.18
C ASN A 28 5.28 14.45 -9.57
N GLY A 29 5.75 15.39 -10.40
CA GLY A 29 6.74 16.39 -10.01
C GLY A 29 6.28 17.40 -8.96
N ASP A 30 4.97 17.59 -8.83
CA ASP A 30 4.36 18.54 -7.89
C ASP A 30 4.01 17.91 -6.53
N ALA A 31 4.32 16.62 -6.35
CA ALA A 31 3.99 15.90 -5.13
C ALA A 31 4.72 16.49 -3.91
N ILE A 32 3.95 16.86 -2.88
CA ILE A 32 4.46 17.33 -1.60
C ILE A 32 4.97 16.12 -0.81
N ILE A 33 6.29 15.98 -0.69
CA ILE A 33 6.92 14.84 -0.02
C ILE A 33 6.83 14.97 1.51
N ILE A 34 6.24 13.95 2.13
CA ILE A 34 6.20 13.73 3.58
C ILE A 34 7.07 12.53 3.91
N SER A 35 8.13 12.74 4.70
CA SER A 35 9.11 11.71 5.04
C SER A 35 8.99 11.30 6.50
N GLU A 36 8.84 10.01 6.75
CA GLU A 36 8.79 9.40 8.06
C GLU A 36 10.12 8.69 8.38
N LYS A 37 10.81 9.18 9.42
CA LYS A 37 12.10 8.63 9.87
C LYS A 37 11.87 7.61 10.98
N GLN A 38 12.12 6.35 10.70
CA GLN A 38 12.03 5.28 11.69
C GLN A 38 13.29 5.30 12.59
N SER A 39 13.18 5.90 13.77
CA SER A 39 14.23 5.87 14.81
C SER A 39 14.07 4.63 15.71
N GLY A 40 15.19 4.03 16.13
CA GLY A 40 15.27 2.68 16.69
C GLY A 40 14.50 2.38 17.99
N LYS A 41 13.89 3.38 18.66
CA LYS A 41 13.06 3.18 19.86
C LYS A 41 11.57 3.47 19.67
N ASP A 42 11.17 4.09 18.55
CA ASP A 42 9.78 4.51 18.32
C ASP A 42 9.33 4.03 16.93
N ILE A 43 9.39 2.71 16.74
CA ILE A 43 9.18 2.01 15.46
C ILE A 43 7.74 2.15 14.93
N GLU A 44 6.82 2.57 15.80
CA GLU A 44 5.36 2.61 15.60
C GLU A 44 4.78 4.03 15.56
N ASN A 45 5.54 5.05 16.00
CA ASN A 45 5.01 6.41 16.10
C ASN A 45 5.10 7.12 14.75
N ARG A 46 4.18 6.77 13.85
CA ARG A 46 4.03 7.33 12.50
C ARG A 46 3.48 8.77 12.55
N ALA A 47 4.19 9.66 13.23
CA ALA A 47 3.73 11.00 13.54
C ALA A 47 3.49 11.85 12.28
N GLU A 48 4.39 11.77 11.29
CA GLU A 48 4.24 12.50 10.04
C GLU A 48 3.11 11.91 9.19
N PHE A 49 2.93 10.59 9.22
CA PHE A 49 1.76 9.98 8.57
C PHE A 49 0.45 10.45 9.21
N LYS A 50 0.34 10.42 10.54
CA LYS A 50 -0.86 10.89 11.25
C LYS A 50 -1.16 12.37 10.95
N LYS A 51 -0.13 13.22 10.90
CA LYS A 51 -0.26 14.62 10.49
C LYS A 51 -0.70 14.77 9.04
N LEU A 52 -0.25 13.90 8.14
CA LEU A 52 -0.73 13.88 6.76
C LEU A 52 -2.22 13.50 6.72
N LEU A 53 -2.62 12.42 7.41
CA LEU A 53 -4.00 11.93 7.45
C LEU A 53 -4.99 12.96 8.01
N SER A 54 -4.56 13.83 8.92
CA SER A 54 -5.38 14.94 9.44
C SER A 54 -5.45 16.16 8.52
N LYS A 55 -4.52 16.29 7.56
CA LYS A 55 -4.46 17.40 6.60
C LYS A 55 -5.18 17.12 5.29
N VAL A 56 -5.15 15.86 4.83
CA VAL A 56 -5.74 15.45 3.54
C VAL A 56 -7.25 15.61 3.53
N LYS A 57 -7.77 16.08 2.42
CA LYS A 57 -9.20 16.33 2.18
C LYS A 57 -9.69 15.54 0.98
N SER A 58 -11.01 15.45 0.83
CA SER A 58 -11.61 14.87 -0.37
C SER A 58 -11.08 15.57 -1.63
N GLY A 59 -10.72 14.78 -2.64
CA GLY A 59 -10.07 15.23 -3.87
C GLY A 59 -8.54 15.26 -3.83
N ASP A 60 -7.92 15.16 -2.64
CA ASP A 60 -6.46 15.02 -2.54
C ASP A 60 -6.01 13.60 -2.95
N THR A 61 -4.72 13.48 -3.30
CA THR A 61 -4.09 12.19 -3.63
C THR A 61 -2.90 11.93 -2.72
N ILE A 62 -2.75 10.67 -2.28
CA ILE A 62 -1.56 10.19 -1.58
C ILE A 62 -0.87 9.12 -2.43
N ILE A 63 0.39 9.35 -2.75
CA ILE A 63 1.24 8.45 -3.52
C ILE A 63 2.19 7.72 -2.56
N PHE A 64 2.27 6.40 -2.73
CA PHE A 64 3.18 5.51 -2.03
C PHE A 64 4.06 4.77 -3.04
N ASP A 65 5.35 4.57 -2.71
CA ASP A 65 6.23 3.72 -3.52
C ASP A 65 5.72 2.27 -3.61
N GLU A 66 5.21 1.73 -2.49
CA GLU A 66 4.67 0.37 -2.38
C GLU A 66 3.69 0.25 -1.20
N VAL A 67 2.82 -0.76 -1.22
CA VAL A 67 1.78 -1.01 -0.19
C VAL A 67 2.34 -0.99 1.23
N SER A 68 3.52 -1.59 1.43
CA SER A 68 4.15 -1.67 2.75
C SER A 68 4.57 -0.29 3.32
N ARG A 69 4.50 0.79 2.54
CA ARG A 69 4.65 2.16 3.05
C ARG A 69 3.39 2.66 3.73
N MET A 70 2.23 2.24 3.25
CA MET A 70 0.95 2.61 3.85
C MET A 70 0.68 1.88 5.16
N SER A 71 0.95 0.58 5.25
CA SER A 71 0.80 -0.19 6.51
C SER A 71 1.79 -1.34 6.59
N ARG A 72 2.03 -1.86 7.79
CA ARG A 72 2.77 -3.12 8.02
C ARG A 72 1.87 -4.31 8.29
N ASN A 73 0.67 -4.04 8.78
CA ASN A 73 -0.35 -5.03 9.09
C ASN A 73 -1.43 -4.96 8.01
N ALA A 74 -1.84 -6.11 7.53
CA ALA A 74 -2.75 -6.18 6.40
C ALA A 74 -4.15 -5.66 6.74
N ASP A 75 -4.68 -6.03 7.91
CA ASP A 75 -6.01 -5.59 8.37
C ASP A 75 -6.08 -4.08 8.59
N GLU A 76 -5.06 -3.51 9.25
CA GLU A 76 -4.92 -2.06 9.44
C GLU A 76 -4.82 -1.35 8.08
N GLY A 77 -4.01 -1.90 7.17
CA GLY A 77 -3.79 -1.34 5.85
C GLY A 77 -5.05 -1.32 4.98
N PHE A 78 -5.75 -2.45 4.93
CA PHE A 78 -7.02 -2.59 4.23
C PHE A 78 -8.08 -1.65 4.82
N SER A 79 -8.23 -1.62 6.14
CA SER A 79 -9.21 -0.75 6.80
C SER A 79 -8.95 0.73 6.51
N LEU A 80 -7.69 1.16 6.60
CA LEU A 80 -7.31 2.54 6.28
C LEU A 80 -7.48 2.86 4.80
N TYR A 81 -7.20 1.92 3.90
CA TYR A 81 -7.46 2.07 2.46
C TYR A 81 -8.92 2.39 2.21
N MET A 82 -9.82 1.58 2.77
CA MET A 82 -11.26 1.73 2.59
C MET A 82 -11.75 3.06 3.19
N GLU A 83 -11.26 3.43 4.38
CA GLU A 83 -11.59 4.70 5.02
C GLU A 83 -11.21 5.91 4.15
N LEU A 84 -9.95 5.96 3.68
CA LEU A 84 -9.46 7.10 2.88
C LEU A 84 -10.17 7.19 1.53
N MET A 85 -10.41 6.05 0.90
CA MET A 85 -11.19 5.99 -0.34
C MET A 85 -12.61 6.52 -0.13
N GLN A 86 -13.29 6.11 0.95
CA GLN A 86 -14.64 6.58 1.29
C GLN A 86 -14.66 8.08 1.61
N ARG A 87 -13.59 8.61 2.19
CA ARG A 87 -13.37 10.06 2.40
C ARG A 87 -13.11 10.84 1.11
N GLY A 88 -13.05 10.17 -0.05
CA GLY A 88 -12.82 10.78 -1.35
C GLY A 88 -11.34 11.10 -1.63
N ILE A 89 -10.41 10.50 -0.89
CA ILE A 89 -8.97 10.64 -1.10
C ILE A 89 -8.53 9.56 -2.09
N SER A 90 -7.77 9.94 -3.11
CA SER A 90 -7.20 8.97 -4.06
C SER A 90 -5.88 8.42 -3.53
N LEU A 91 -5.69 7.11 -3.66
CA LEU A 91 -4.47 6.39 -3.26
C LEU A 91 -3.81 5.79 -4.49
N VAL A 92 -2.50 6.02 -4.59
CA VAL A 92 -1.66 5.60 -5.72
C VAL A 92 -0.51 4.77 -5.17
N PHE A 93 -0.36 3.53 -5.64
CA PHE A 93 0.75 2.64 -5.27
C PHE A 93 1.60 2.39 -6.51
N LEU A 94 2.86 2.83 -6.50
CA LEU A 94 3.68 2.80 -7.72
C LEU A 94 4.02 1.38 -8.16
N LYS A 95 4.27 0.45 -7.23
CA LYS A 95 4.50 -0.96 -7.54
C LYS A 95 3.22 -1.75 -7.74
N GLU A 96 2.21 -1.48 -6.93
CA GLU A 96 0.92 -2.19 -6.96
C GLU A 96 -0.17 -1.34 -7.62
N ARG A 97 0.06 -0.85 -8.85
CA ARG A 97 -0.87 0.06 -9.57
C ARG A 97 -2.31 -0.47 -9.68
N HIS A 98 -2.47 -1.80 -9.65
CA HIS A 98 -3.77 -2.48 -9.79
C HIS A 98 -4.70 -2.26 -8.59
N ILE A 99 -4.19 -1.79 -7.46
CA ILE A 99 -5.00 -1.44 -6.27
C ILE A 99 -5.21 0.07 -6.11
N ASP A 100 -4.85 0.88 -7.10
CA ASP A 100 -5.14 2.31 -7.06
C ASP A 100 -6.64 2.57 -6.89
N THR A 101 -6.99 3.61 -6.12
CA THR A 101 -8.41 3.95 -5.87
C THR A 101 -9.16 4.34 -7.15
N ASP A 102 -8.46 4.91 -8.13
CA ASP A 102 -9.08 5.31 -9.38
C ASP A 102 -9.44 4.07 -10.23
N GLU A 103 -8.62 3.03 -10.18
CA GLU A 103 -8.95 1.73 -10.76
C GLU A 103 -10.14 1.11 -10.03
N TYR A 104 -10.19 1.25 -8.70
CA TYR A 104 -11.33 0.79 -7.91
C TYR A 104 -12.63 1.48 -8.35
N LYS A 105 -12.65 2.82 -8.31
CA LYS A 105 -13.80 3.65 -8.71
C LYS A 105 -14.24 3.34 -10.13
N ARG A 106 -13.30 3.21 -11.07
CA ARG A 106 -13.59 2.94 -12.49
C ARG A 106 -14.30 1.61 -12.68
N ARG A 107 -13.90 0.54 -11.99
CA ARG A 107 -14.55 -0.77 -12.08
C ARG A 107 -15.95 -0.74 -11.50
N THR A 108 -16.11 -0.11 -10.34
CA THR A 108 -17.43 0.08 -9.71
C THR A 108 -18.38 0.94 -10.55
N GLN A 109 -17.88 1.96 -11.25
CA GLN A 109 -18.71 2.93 -11.99
C GLN A 109 -19.08 2.46 -13.41
N LYS A 110 -18.25 1.66 -14.08
CA LYS A 110 -18.44 1.28 -15.49
C LYS A 110 -19.62 0.33 -15.77
N HIS A 111 -20.23 -0.26 -14.74
CA HIS A 111 -21.31 -1.24 -14.91
C HIS A 111 -22.74 -0.64 -14.93
N ILE A 112 -22.87 0.69 -14.96
CA ILE A 112 -24.19 1.38 -14.90
C ILE A 112 -24.78 1.68 -16.30
N GLU A 113 -24.08 1.35 -17.40
CA GLU A 113 -24.66 1.47 -18.74
C GLU A 113 -25.73 0.38 -18.96
N LYS A 114 -26.96 0.70 -18.54
CA LYS A 114 -28.11 -0.19 -18.72
C LYS A 114 -28.33 -0.50 -20.18
N VAL A 115 -28.39 -1.78 -20.51
CA VAL A 115 -28.80 -2.22 -21.85
C VAL A 115 -30.29 -1.93 -21.98
N SER A 116 -30.63 -1.15 -23.01
CA SER A 116 -32.01 -0.84 -23.38
C SER A 116 -32.23 -1.28 -24.82
N SER A 117 -33.20 -2.17 -25.02
CA SER A 117 -33.59 -2.74 -26.31
C SER A 117 -35.08 -2.57 -26.54
N SER A 118 -35.58 -3.03 -27.67
CA SER A 118 -37.02 -3.09 -27.97
C SER A 118 -37.77 -4.13 -27.12
N ASN A 119 -37.05 -5.06 -26.46
CA ASN A 119 -37.64 -6.10 -25.62
C ASN A 119 -37.32 -5.89 -24.13
N LYS A 120 -38.27 -5.27 -23.42
CA LYS A 120 -38.18 -4.99 -21.98
C LYS A 120 -37.89 -6.22 -21.10
N LYS A 121 -38.35 -7.42 -21.48
CA LYS A 121 -38.06 -8.65 -20.70
C LYS A 121 -36.60 -9.05 -20.82
N MET A 122 -36.02 -8.89 -22.02
CA MET A 122 -34.60 -9.14 -22.27
C MET A 122 -33.73 -8.13 -21.54
N ASP A 123 -34.13 -6.85 -21.54
CA ASP A 123 -33.42 -5.78 -20.83
C ASP A 123 -33.36 -6.07 -19.32
N ASN A 124 -34.46 -6.50 -18.72
CA ASN A 124 -34.49 -6.84 -17.29
C ASN A 124 -33.53 -8.01 -16.96
N LEU A 125 -33.47 -9.03 -17.82
CA LEU A 125 -32.55 -10.15 -17.63
C LEU A 125 -31.09 -9.71 -17.72
N ILE A 126 -30.74 -8.97 -18.78
CA ILE A 126 -29.37 -8.50 -18.99
C ILE A 126 -28.94 -7.58 -17.86
N ASN A 127 -29.77 -6.61 -17.50
CA ASN A 127 -29.45 -5.67 -16.43
C ASN A 127 -29.33 -6.38 -15.06
N GLY A 128 -30.16 -7.39 -14.78
CA GLY A 128 -30.01 -8.19 -13.55
C GLY A 128 -28.72 -9.01 -13.51
N ILE A 129 -28.28 -9.59 -14.64
CA ILE A 129 -26.97 -10.28 -14.72
C ILE A 129 -25.82 -9.28 -14.53
N LEU A 130 -25.91 -8.10 -15.16
CA LEU A 130 -24.89 -7.06 -15.02
C LEU A 130 -24.76 -6.56 -13.58
N GLU A 131 -25.88 -6.43 -12.86
CA GLU A 131 -25.88 -6.09 -11.42
C GLU A 131 -25.12 -7.14 -10.60
N LEU A 132 -25.40 -8.44 -10.81
CA LEU A 132 -24.69 -9.53 -10.12
C LEU A 132 -23.19 -9.58 -10.45
N VAL A 133 -22.82 -9.36 -11.72
CA VAL A 133 -21.41 -9.30 -12.15
C VAL A 133 -20.71 -8.11 -11.47
N ALA A 134 -21.38 -6.96 -11.39
CA ALA A 134 -20.83 -5.78 -10.74
C ALA A 134 -20.59 -6.02 -9.24
N GLU A 135 -21.49 -6.69 -8.55
CA GLU A 135 -21.30 -7.09 -7.14
C GLU A 135 -20.10 -8.03 -6.98
N PHE A 136 -20.00 -9.06 -7.82
CA PHE A 136 -18.87 -9.99 -7.80
C PHE A 136 -17.53 -9.30 -8.09
N GLU A 137 -17.48 -8.38 -9.06
CA GLU A 137 -16.27 -7.61 -9.35
C GLU A 137 -15.86 -6.70 -8.18
N GLN A 138 -16.83 -6.11 -7.46
CA GLN A 138 -16.56 -5.32 -6.26
C GLN A 138 -15.96 -6.17 -5.14
N GLU A 139 -16.48 -7.38 -4.92
CA GLU A 139 -15.92 -8.32 -3.93
C GLU A 139 -14.50 -8.72 -4.31
N ASN A 140 -14.28 -9.17 -5.55
CA ASN A 140 -12.94 -9.54 -6.04
C ASN A 140 -11.91 -8.42 -5.90
N LEU A 141 -12.34 -7.18 -6.11
CA LEU A 141 -11.47 -6.02 -6.01
C LEU A 141 -11.08 -5.72 -4.56
N LYS A 142 -12.00 -5.86 -3.60
CA LYS A 142 -11.68 -5.79 -2.17
C LYS A 142 -10.70 -6.90 -1.79
N ASP A 143 -10.91 -8.11 -2.28
CA ASP A 143 -10.00 -9.23 -2.05
C ASP A 143 -8.60 -8.96 -2.61
N ASN A 144 -8.51 -8.41 -3.83
CA ASN A 144 -7.23 -8.04 -4.43
C ASN A 144 -6.47 -6.99 -3.60
N ILE A 145 -7.17 -5.98 -3.06
CA ILE A 145 -6.55 -4.99 -2.16
C ILE A 145 -6.03 -5.70 -0.90
N ARG A 146 -6.86 -6.54 -0.28
CA ARG A 146 -6.50 -7.28 0.92
C ARG A 146 -5.27 -8.18 0.68
N LEU A 147 -5.26 -8.92 -0.42
CA LEU A 147 -4.16 -9.79 -0.84
C LEU A 147 -2.85 -8.99 -1.04
N ALA A 148 -2.91 -7.81 -1.64
CA ALA A 148 -1.72 -6.97 -1.81
C ALA A 148 -1.12 -6.55 -0.45
N PHE A 149 -1.96 -6.25 0.54
CA PHE A 149 -1.53 -5.96 1.91
C PHE A 149 -0.97 -7.20 2.63
N GLU A 150 -1.62 -8.35 2.50
CA GLU A 150 -1.16 -9.61 3.09
C GLU A 150 0.19 -10.06 2.51
N GLN A 151 0.37 -9.95 1.20
CA GLN A 151 1.64 -10.21 0.52
C GLN A 151 2.75 -9.29 1.03
N ALA A 152 2.48 -7.98 1.09
CA ALA A 152 3.44 -7.01 1.59
C ALA A 152 3.85 -7.25 3.05
N GLU A 153 2.90 -7.66 3.91
CA GLU A 153 3.19 -8.06 5.28
C GLU A 153 4.04 -9.33 5.34
N HIS A 154 3.66 -10.37 4.59
CA HIS A 154 4.38 -11.64 4.56
C HIS A 154 5.82 -11.49 4.05
N GLU A 155 6.04 -10.74 2.98
CA GLU A 155 7.38 -10.44 2.46
C GLU A 155 8.26 -9.76 3.50
N ARG A 156 7.70 -8.80 4.25
CA ARG A 156 8.41 -8.12 5.33
C ARG A 156 8.78 -9.11 6.43
N GLN A 157 7.84 -9.93 6.89
CA GLN A 157 8.10 -10.92 7.94
C GLN A 157 9.18 -11.92 7.51
N PHE A 158 9.14 -12.37 6.26
CA PHE A 158 10.15 -13.24 5.67
C PHE A 158 11.54 -12.60 5.64
N LEU A 159 11.63 -11.33 5.24
CA LEU A 159 12.89 -10.56 5.27
C LEU A 159 13.45 -10.43 6.68
N ILE A 160 12.60 -10.13 7.68
CA ILE A 160 13.02 -10.02 9.09
C ILE A 160 13.58 -11.36 9.59
N LYS A 161 12.89 -12.46 9.29
CA LYS A 161 13.34 -13.81 9.66
C LYS A 161 14.71 -14.12 9.09
N ARG A 162 14.91 -13.90 7.78
CA ARG A 162 16.21 -14.12 7.12
C ARG A 162 17.34 -13.27 7.70
N VAL A 163 17.10 -11.99 7.96
CA VAL A 163 18.11 -11.10 8.56
C VAL A 163 18.46 -11.57 9.97
N THR A 164 17.48 -12.00 10.75
CA THR A 164 17.67 -12.47 12.13
C THR A 164 18.47 -13.78 12.15
N GLU A 165 18.13 -14.74 11.29
CA GLU A 165 18.84 -16.02 11.14
C GLU A 165 20.27 -15.83 10.62
N GLY A 166 20.48 -14.93 9.66
CA GLY A 166 21.80 -14.59 9.14
C GLY A 166 22.70 -13.93 10.20
N LYS A 167 22.15 -13.03 11.01
CA LYS A 167 22.85 -12.44 12.16
C LYS A 167 23.19 -13.48 13.22
N ALA A 168 22.27 -14.39 13.54
CA ALA A 168 22.50 -15.46 14.51
C ALA A 168 23.61 -16.43 14.05
N THR A 169 23.63 -16.79 12.77
CA THR A 169 24.65 -17.67 12.17
C THR A 169 26.03 -17.01 12.17
N SER A 170 26.08 -15.70 11.87
CA SER A 170 27.33 -14.92 11.90
C SER A 170 27.88 -14.75 13.33
N SER A 171 27.00 -14.53 14.31
CA SER A 171 27.35 -14.49 15.73
C SER A 171 27.93 -15.83 16.23
N LYS A 172 27.31 -16.96 15.88
CA LYS A 172 27.80 -18.31 16.22
C LYS A 172 29.19 -18.60 15.61
N ARG A 173 29.45 -18.16 14.37
CA ARG A 173 30.77 -18.29 13.72
C ARG A 173 31.84 -17.43 14.40
N GLN A 174 31.53 -16.18 14.77
CA GLN A 174 32.45 -15.32 15.53
C GLN A 174 32.75 -15.87 16.92
N ALA A 175 31.76 -16.43 17.62
CA ALA A 175 31.95 -17.04 18.93
C ALA A 175 32.86 -18.29 18.87
N ARG A 176 32.68 -19.15 17.87
CA ARG A 176 33.56 -20.31 17.63
C ARG A 176 34.99 -19.92 17.26
N GLY A 177 35.17 -18.87 16.44
CA GLY A 177 36.49 -18.37 16.10
C GLY A 177 37.26 -17.80 17.30
N LYS A 178 36.59 -17.15 18.25
CA LYS A 178 37.22 -16.63 19.48
C LYS A 178 37.62 -17.72 20.49
N LEU A 179 36.96 -18.88 20.48
CA LEU A 179 37.31 -20.02 21.32
C LEU A 179 38.59 -20.73 20.83
N GLN A 180 38.81 -20.82 19.52
CA GLN A 180 40.02 -21.46 18.94
C GLN A 180 41.33 -20.70 19.17
N TYR A 181 41.29 -19.43 19.57
CA TYR A 181 42.47 -18.60 19.85
C TYR A 181 42.77 -18.45 21.35
N LYS A 182 41.97 -19.06 22.24
CA LYS A 182 42.20 -19.02 23.70
C LYS A 182 43.00 -20.21 24.23
N ASP A 183 43.22 -21.24 23.41
CA ASP A 183 43.94 -22.47 23.77
C ASP A 183 45.37 -22.52 23.18
N ARG A 184 45.99 -21.37 22.92
CA ARG A 184 47.40 -21.25 22.52
C ARG A 184 48.16 -20.30 23.43
#